data_AF-A0A9X2ZGV6-F1
#
_entry.id   AF-A0A9X2ZGV6-F1
#
_cell.length_a   1.000
_cell.length_b   1.000
_cell.length_c   1.000
_cell.angle_alpha   90.00
_cell.angle_beta   90.00
_cell.angle_gamma   90.00
#
_symmetry.space_group_name_H-M   'P 1'
#
loop_
_entity.id
_entity.type
_entity.pdbx_description
1 polymer ?
#
loop_
_entity_poly.entity_id
_entity_poly.type
_entity_poly.pdbx_seq_one_letter_code
_entity_poly.pdbx_strand_id
1 'polypeptide(L)'
;MLNTKLIGNKIAEARKRINISQAQLGQRLFISSQAVGKWERGESMPDIITLNRLAEILVVDLNYFSESFHSGETIITPVESLIKESEELPSEKQKKEINWDMSRGNWVDADFSGLKNLHDKFSSSNMQKCLFIGSDLSELLLKGNNIDSCDFSNSDISNSQIQGSNLVNNIFKNSSLKEAEFSKSYIENCDFSGTNLTGVNLVKSNYADSCDFSNSDISNSHILSSGLANSIFKNCLLKETEFLKSYIKGCDFSEANFTGVEFKSGTFLKNTIENAVWNRTSFIEMQIDDIVFDGTFENCYFENCSFNRVTFQNSTLRNTFFKNNNLKKVRFIDCETDRMTYEFLKNGKADLTGIKLLAS
;
A
#
# COMPACT_ATOMS: atom_id res chain seq x y z
N MET A 1 -17.90 21.52 23.75
CA MET A 1 -16.49 21.07 23.76
C MET A 1 -16.44 19.83 24.63
N LEU A 2 -15.94 18.71 24.11
CA LEU A 2 -15.80 17.45 24.86
C LEU A 2 -14.96 17.69 26.13
N ASN A 3 -15.49 17.40 27.30
CA ASN A 3 -14.79 17.52 28.58
C ASN A 3 -13.74 16.41 28.69
N THR A 4 -12.48 16.76 28.47
CA THR A 4 -11.34 15.84 28.50
C THR A 4 -11.22 15.08 29.83
N LYS A 5 -11.67 15.68 30.94
CA LYS A 5 -11.65 15.05 32.26
C LYS A 5 -12.71 13.97 32.40
N LEU A 6 -13.88 14.15 31.79
CA LEU A 6 -14.94 13.14 31.78
C LEU A 6 -14.53 11.91 30.96
N ILE A 7 -13.97 12.13 29.76
CA ILE A 7 -13.49 11.05 28.89
C ILE A 7 -12.36 10.27 29.58
N GLY A 8 -11.41 10.97 30.21
CA GLY A 8 -10.35 10.36 31.00
C GLY A 8 -10.87 9.43 32.09
N ASN A 9 -11.89 9.87 32.84
CA ASN A 9 -12.53 9.05 33.87
C ASN A 9 -13.19 7.80 33.28
N LYS A 10 -13.93 7.92 32.17
CA LYS A 10 -14.58 6.80 31.49
C LYS A 10 -13.58 5.76 30.98
N ILE A 11 -12.44 6.20 30.43
CA ILE A 11 -11.34 5.30 30.03
C ILE A 11 -10.80 4.53 31.25
N ALA A 12 -10.56 5.24 32.37
CA ALA A 12 -10.06 4.62 33.59
C ALA A 12 -11.04 3.59 34.18
N GLU A 13 -12.34 3.91 34.19
CA GLU A 13 -13.41 3.03 34.68
C GLU A 13 -13.52 1.75 33.84
N ALA A 14 -13.65 1.90 32.51
CA ALA A 14 -13.79 0.75 31.62
C ALA A 14 -12.53 -0.14 31.61
N ARG A 15 -11.33 0.47 31.72
CA ARG A 15 -10.07 -0.27 31.86
C ARG A 15 -10.02 -1.09 33.16
N LYS A 16 -10.42 -0.48 34.29
CA LYS A 16 -10.45 -1.17 35.59
C LYS A 16 -11.50 -2.28 35.60
N ARG A 17 -12.63 -2.11 34.92
CA ARG A 17 -13.69 -3.12 34.79
C ARG A 17 -13.21 -4.41 34.13
N ILE A 18 -12.34 -4.31 33.12
CA ILE A 18 -11.73 -5.47 32.46
C ILE A 18 -10.39 -5.89 33.10
N ASN A 19 -10.05 -5.34 34.26
CA ASN A 19 -8.89 -5.68 35.08
C ASN A 19 -7.52 -5.62 34.37
N ILE A 20 -7.27 -4.58 33.57
CA ILE A 20 -5.95 -4.36 32.93
C ILE A 20 -5.26 -3.09 33.44
N SER A 21 -3.93 -3.09 33.50
CA SER A 21 -3.11 -1.91 33.87
C SER A 21 -3.01 -0.89 32.73
N GLN A 22 -2.58 0.33 33.04
CA GLN A 22 -2.28 1.35 32.02
C GLN A 22 -1.18 0.87 31.05
N ALA A 23 -0.23 0.07 31.53
CA ALA A 23 0.82 -0.52 30.68
C ALA A 23 0.25 -1.58 29.71
N GLN A 24 -0.66 -2.42 30.17
CA GLN A 24 -1.34 -3.40 29.33
C GLN A 24 -2.26 -2.73 28.30
N LEU A 25 -2.99 -1.67 28.69
CA LEU A 25 -3.80 -0.90 27.75
C LEU A 25 -2.92 -0.18 26.72
N GLY A 26 -1.82 0.44 27.16
CA GLY A 26 -0.84 1.06 26.27
C GLY A 26 -0.24 0.07 25.28
N GLN A 27 0.11 -1.14 25.73
CA GLN A 27 0.63 -2.21 24.88
C GLN A 27 -0.38 -2.64 23.81
N ARG A 28 -1.67 -2.77 24.16
CA ARG A 28 -2.75 -3.13 23.20
C ARG A 28 -3.04 -2.01 22.19
N LEU A 29 -2.80 -0.76 22.57
CA LEU A 29 -2.99 0.42 21.71
C LEU A 29 -1.71 0.84 20.96
N PHE A 30 -0.59 0.17 21.20
CA PHE A 30 0.74 0.56 20.68
C PHE A 30 1.17 1.98 21.07
N ILE A 31 0.83 2.41 22.29
CA ILE A 31 1.20 3.71 22.87
C ILE A 31 1.78 3.55 24.28
N SER A 32 2.47 4.58 24.79
CA SER A 32 3.11 4.49 26.11
C SER A 32 2.09 4.48 27.25
N SER A 33 2.40 3.77 28.33
CA SER A 33 1.59 3.79 29.56
C SER A 33 1.42 5.21 30.13
N GLN A 34 2.41 6.08 29.92
CA GLN A 34 2.36 7.49 30.27
C GLN A 34 1.30 8.26 29.47
N ALA A 35 1.10 7.95 28.20
CA ALA A 35 0.04 8.56 27.38
C ALA A 35 -1.35 8.16 27.89
N VAL A 36 -1.57 6.87 28.20
CA VAL A 36 -2.80 6.40 28.87
C VAL A 36 -3.02 7.16 30.19
N GLY A 37 -1.97 7.30 31.01
CA GLY A 37 -2.05 8.03 32.27
C GLY A 37 -2.42 9.51 32.10
N LYS A 38 -1.90 10.19 31.06
CA LYS A 38 -2.28 11.58 30.75
C LYS A 38 -3.74 11.70 30.31
N TRP A 39 -4.27 10.72 29.59
CA TRP A 39 -5.70 10.68 29.24
C TRP A 39 -6.57 10.52 30.47
N GLU A 40 -6.25 9.57 31.35
CA GLU A 40 -7.04 9.32 32.56
C GLU A 40 -7.05 10.50 33.55
N ARG A 41 -6.03 11.37 33.51
CA ARG A 41 -5.99 12.62 34.28
C ARG A 41 -6.64 13.81 33.56
N GLY A 42 -7.05 13.65 32.31
CA GLY A 42 -7.62 14.72 31.48
C GLY A 42 -6.61 15.76 30.97
N GLU A 43 -5.31 15.45 31.03
CA GLU A 43 -4.20 16.32 30.59
C GLU A 43 -4.01 16.32 29.06
N SER A 44 -4.51 15.27 28.39
CA SER A 44 -4.51 15.13 26.93
C SER A 44 -5.66 14.20 26.51
N MET A 45 -5.91 14.07 25.21
CA MET A 45 -7.01 13.25 24.69
C MET A 45 -6.50 12.31 23.59
N PRO A 46 -6.99 11.06 23.53
CA PRO A 46 -6.75 10.19 22.38
C PRO A 46 -7.39 10.78 21.11
N ASP A 47 -6.76 10.55 19.95
CA ASP A 47 -7.39 10.88 18.66
C ASP A 47 -8.58 9.95 18.36
N ILE A 48 -9.35 10.28 17.31
CA ILE A 48 -10.57 9.54 16.96
C ILE A 48 -10.30 8.08 16.59
N ILE A 49 -9.15 7.78 15.98
CA ILE A 49 -8.75 6.42 15.59
C ILE A 49 -8.42 5.61 16.85
N THR A 50 -7.75 6.24 17.80
CA THR A 50 -7.40 5.65 19.09
C THR A 50 -8.63 5.43 19.97
N LEU A 51 -9.63 6.31 19.90
CA LEU A 51 -10.94 6.14 20.57
C LEU A 51 -11.70 4.91 20.06
N ASN A 52 -11.69 4.65 18.76
CA ASN A 52 -12.31 3.44 18.20
C ASN A 52 -11.66 2.16 18.74
N ARG A 53 -10.32 2.13 18.75
CA ARG A 53 -9.56 1.00 19.30
C ARG A 53 -9.76 0.84 20.80
N LEU A 54 -9.89 1.95 21.54
CA LEU A 54 -10.22 1.93 22.97
C LEU A 54 -11.59 1.28 23.21
N ALA A 55 -12.60 1.59 22.39
CA ALA A 55 -13.93 1.01 22.51
C ALA A 55 -13.90 -0.52 22.37
N GLU A 56 -13.20 -1.02 21.34
CA GLU A 56 -13.00 -2.44 21.10
C GLU A 56 -12.25 -3.14 22.25
N ILE A 57 -11.13 -2.57 22.70
CA ILE A 57 -10.30 -3.16 23.76
C ILE A 57 -11.02 -3.18 25.12
N LEU A 58 -11.78 -2.12 25.42
CA LEU A 58 -12.47 -1.93 26.70
C LEU A 58 -13.86 -2.57 26.73
N VAL A 59 -14.28 -3.19 25.62
CA VAL A 59 -15.59 -3.84 25.45
C VAL A 59 -16.71 -2.85 25.81
N VAL A 60 -16.66 -1.68 25.18
CA VAL A 60 -17.67 -0.62 25.29
C VAL A 60 -18.05 -0.15 23.89
N ASP A 61 -19.29 0.29 23.73
CA ASP A 61 -19.69 1.00 22.53
C ASP A 61 -18.94 2.34 22.40
N LEU A 62 -18.64 2.80 21.19
CA LEU A 62 -17.93 4.07 20.97
C LEU A 62 -18.65 5.27 21.63
N ASN A 63 -19.98 5.25 21.66
CA ASN A 63 -20.78 6.31 22.27
C ASN A 63 -20.63 6.36 23.80
N TYR A 64 -20.07 5.31 24.42
CA TYR A 64 -19.73 5.29 25.84
C TYR A 64 -18.89 6.52 26.22
N PHE A 65 -17.99 7.01 25.37
CA PHE A 65 -17.14 8.17 25.66
C PHE A 65 -17.82 9.53 25.46
N SER A 66 -19.08 9.58 25.00
CA SER A 66 -19.82 10.84 24.76
C SER A 66 -20.50 11.39 26.03
N GLU A 67 -20.75 12.70 26.05
CA GLU A 67 -21.48 13.40 27.13
C GLU A 67 -23.00 13.26 27.03
N SER A 68 -23.54 12.91 25.86
CA SER A 68 -24.95 13.08 25.51
C SER A 68 -25.85 11.88 25.80
N PHE A 69 -25.39 10.89 26.58
CA PHE A 69 -26.23 9.74 26.96
C PHE A 69 -26.23 9.52 28.48
N HIS A 70 -27.43 9.54 29.07
CA HIS A 70 -27.70 9.12 30.44
C HIS A 70 -28.51 7.82 30.43
N SER A 71 -27.91 6.81 31.06
CA SER A 71 -28.47 5.58 31.65
C SER A 71 -29.52 4.77 30.90
N GLY A 72 -29.09 3.60 30.42
CA GLY A 72 -29.92 2.40 30.34
C GLY A 72 -29.02 1.19 30.58
N GLU A 73 -28.98 0.72 31.83
CA GLU A 73 -28.31 -0.54 32.19
C GLU A 73 -28.97 -1.68 31.40
N THR A 74 -28.18 -2.48 30.68
CA THR A 74 -28.61 -3.80 30.24
C THR A 74 -27.63 -4.81 30.79
N ILE A 75 -27.89 -5.20 32.04
CA ILE A 75 -27.35 -6.40 32.66
C ILE A 75 -28.15 -7.56 32.06
N ILE A 76 -27.46 -8.50 31.41
CA ILE A 76 -28.07 -9.77 30.98
C ILE A 76 -27.68 -10.82 32.02
N THR A 77 -28.66 -11.32 32.77
CA THR A 77 -28.60 -12.54 33.59
C THR A 77 -29.70 -13.53 33.17
N PRO A 78 -29.54 -14.84 33.44
CA PRO A 78 -30.04 -15.91 32.57
C PRO A 78 -31.44 -16.38 32.94
N VAL A 79 -32.23 -16.78 31.93
CA VAL A 79 -33.50 -17.49 32.13
C VAL A 79 -33.28 -18.96 31.84
N GLU A 80 -33.13 -19.74 32.92
CA GLU A 80 -33.44 -21.16 32.92
C GLU A 80 -34.97 -21.37 32.97
N SER A 81 -35.38 -22.51 32.41
CA SER A 81 -36.73 -23.11 32.39
C SER A 81 -37.70 -22.60 31.31
N LEU A 82 -37.79 -23.38 30.22
CA LEU A 82 -38.92 -24.29 29.99
C LEU A 82 -38.58 -25.21 28.80
N ILE A 83 -38.42 -26.49 29.11
CA ILE A 83 -38.19 -27.58 28.17
C ILE A 83 -39.44 -27.76 27.29
N LYS A 84 -39.25 -27.83 25.97
CA LYS A 84 -40.02 -28.72 25.09
C LYS A 84 -39.17 -29.18 23.91
N GLU A 85 -39.09 -30.49 23.81
CA GLU A 85 -38.33 -31.29 22.85
C GLU A 85 -38.67 -30.93 21.40
N SER A 86 -37.64 -30.74 20.56
CA SER A 86 -37.69 -31.08 19.14
C SER A 86 -36.27 -31.27 18.58
N GLU A 87 -35.93 -32.54 18.38
CA GLU A 87 -35.01 -33.14 17.40
C GLU A 87 -33.67 -32.44 17.09
N GLU A 88 -32.59 -33.00 17.66
CA GLU A 88 -31.20 -32.74 17.29
C GLU A 88 -30.90 -33.21 15.85
N LEU A 89 -30.66 -32.27 14.95
CA LEU A 89 -29.77 -32.48 13.79
C LEU A 89 -28.31 -32.39 14.29
N PRO A 90 -27.36 -33.22 13.81
CA PRO A 90 -26.02 -33.27 14.37
C PRO A 90 -25.33 -31.91 14.20
N SER A 91 -24.92 -31.32 15.31
CA SER A 91 -24.09 -30.12 15.31
C SER A 91 -22.80 -30.40 14.54
N GLU A 92 -22.56 -29.60 13.50
CA GLU A 92 -21.24 -29.48 12.89
C GLU A 92 -20.25 -29.18 14.02
N LYS A 93 -19.32 -30.12 14.26
CA LYS A 93 -18.20 -29.90 15.17
C LYS A 93 -17.55 -28.58 14.78
N GLN A 94 -17.65 -27.57 15.64
CA GLN A 94 -16.81 -26.38 15.56
C GLN A 94 -15.37 -26.87 15.45
N LYS A 95 -14.79 -26.73 14.25
CA LYS A 95 -13.36 -26.98 14.03
C LYS A 95 -12.65 -26.04 14.97
N LYS A 96 -12.01 -26.60 15.98
CA LYS A 96 -11.12 -25.89 16.89
C LYS A 96 -10.03 -25.28 16.00
N GLU A 97 -10.11 -23.98 15.72
CA GLU A 97 -9.05 -23.27 15.01
C GLU A 97 -7.77 -23.46 15.82
N ILE A 98 -6.84 -24.23 15.27
CA ILE A 98 -5.55 -24.40 15.88
C ILE A 98 -4.79 -23.12 15.53
N ASN A 99 -4.67 -22.21 16.49
CA ASN A 99 -3.86 -21.02 16.34
C ASN A 99 -2.41 -21.40 16.65
N TRP A 100 -1.58 -21.57 15.62
CA TRP A 100 -0.16 -21.87 15.77
C TRP A 100 0.60 -20.54 15.77
N ASP A 101 1.13 -20.13 16.92
CA ASP A 101 2.06 -19.00 16.94
C ASP A 101 3.45 -19.46 16.51
N MET A 102 3.79 -19.21 15.25
CA MET A 102 5.07 -19.57 14.64
C MET A 102 6.12 -18.46 14.80
N SER A 103 5.80 -17.41 15.56
CA SER A 103 6.64 -16.25 15.83
C SER A 103 7.94 -16.62 16.55
N ARG A 104 9.01 -15.87 16.27
CA ARG A 104 10.36 -16.05 16.86
C ARG A 104 10.99 -17.42 16.58
N GLY A 105 10.40 -18.20 15.68
CA GLY A 105 10.93 -19.48 15.27
C GLY A 105 12.11 -19.32 14.31
N ASN A 106 12.92 -20.38 14.24
CA ASN A 106 13.92 -20.54 13.19
C ASN A 106 13.45 -21.64 12.24
N TRP A 107 13.01 -21.22 11.06
CA TRP A 107 12.37 -22.06 10.05
C TRP A 107 13.25 -22.21 8.80
N VAL A 108 14.55 -21.95 8.92
CA VAL A 108 15.47 -22.02 7.77
C VAL A 108 15.33 -23.35 7.03
N ASP A 109 15.24 -23.26 5.70
CA ASP A 109 15.07 -24.38 4.78
C ASP A 109 13.77 -25.21 4.97
N ALA A 110 12.80 -24.69 5.74
CA ALA A 110 11.53 -25.40 5.96
C ALA A 110 10.64 -25.36 4.71
N ASP A 111 9.97 -26.48 4.46
CA ASP A 111 9.00 -26.61 3.37
C ASP A 111 7.57 -26.51 3.91
N PHE A 112 6.89 -25.45 3.49
CA PHE A 112 5.50 -25.11 3.78
C PHE A 112 4.65 -25.13 2.50
N SER A 113 5.13 -25.76 1.42
CA SER A 113 4.45 -25.80 0.13
C SER A 113 3.09 -26.50 0.22
N GLY A 114 2.11 -25.97 -0.49
CA GLY A 114 0.75 -26.50 -0.55
C GLY A 114 -0.07 -26.36 0.73
N LEU A 115 0.47 -25.77 1.80
CA LEU A 115 -0.30 -25.48 3.01
C LEU A 115 -1.48 -24.57 2.70
N LYS A 116 -2.59 -24.79 3.40
CA LYS A 116 -3.83 -24.03 3.24
C LYS A 116 -4.27 -23.43 4.57
N ASN A 117 -4.89 -22.25 4.51
CA ASN A 117 -5.33 -21.49 5.68
C ASN A 117 -4.19 -21.16 6.66
N LEU A 118 -2.98 -20.86 6.13
CA LEU A 118 -1.89 -20.42 6.98
C LEU A 118 -2.06 -18.92 7.28
N HIS A 119 -2.96 -18.60 8.20
CA HIS A 119 -3.19 -17.25 8.73
C HIS A 119 -2.35 -16.97 10.00
N ASP A 120 -1.40 -17.86 10.28
CA ASP A 120 -0.63 -17.86 11.51
C ASP A 120 0.31 -16.66 11.63
N LYS A 121 0.70 -16.35 12.87
CA LYS A 121 1.61 -15.25 13.15
C LYS A 121 3.03 -15.75 13.04
N PHE A 122 3.80 -15.16 12.13
CA PHE A 122 5.22 -15.46 11.99
C PHE A 122 6.11 -14.36 12.57
N SER A 123 5.62 -13.46 13.43
CA SER A 123 6.36 -12.27 13.86
C SER A 123 7.78 -12.57 14.37
N SER A 124 8.76 -11.80 13.90
CA SER A 124 10.17 -11.88 14.33
C SER A 124 10.83 -13.23 14.12
N SER A 125 10.42 -13.98 13.09
CA SER A 125 10.98 -15.30 12.77
C SER A 125 12.04 -15.23 11.69
N ASN A 126 12.96 -16.19 11.71
CA ASN A 126 13.91 -16.44 10.65
C ASN A 126 13.34 -17.48 9.68
N MET A 127 13.08 -17.10 8.44
CA MET A 127 12.41 -17.91 7.43
C MET A 127 13.25 -18.02 6.16
N GLN A 128 14.57 -17.90 6.26
CA GLN A 128 15.42 -17.96 5.07
C GLN A 128 15.25 -19.28 4.32
N LYS A 129 15.21 -19.19 2.99
CA LYS A 129 15.16 -20.35 2.09
C LYS A 129 13.95 -21.28 2.30
N CYS A 130 12.89 -20.76 2.91
CA CYS A 130 11.65 -21.50 3.01
C CYS A 130 10.97 -21.67 1.65
N LEU A 131 10.23 -22.77 1.50
CA LEU A 131 9.36 -23.01 0.35
C LEU A 131 7.90 -22.83 0.76
N PHE A 132 7.15 -22.04 0.00
CA PHE A 132 5.73 -21.76 0.16
C PHE A 132 4.97 -21.99 -1.16
N ILE A 133 5.48 -22.90 -1.98
CA ILE A 133 5.01 -23.06 -3.37
C ILE A 133 3.57 -23.56 -3.36
N GLY A 134 2.66 -22.86 -4.04
CA GLY A 134 1.24 -23.24 -4.13
C GLY A 134 0.46 -23.12 -2.81
N SER A 135 1.03 -22.48 -1.79
CA SER A 135 0.40 -22.32 -0.48
C SER A 135 -0.65 -21.21 -0.48
N ASP A 136 -1.63 -21.32 0.40
CA ASP A 136 -2.54 -20.23 0.74
C ASP A 136 -2.10 -19.62 2.07
N LEU A 137 -1.53 -18.43 1.92
CA LEU A 137 -0.97 -17.52 2.92
C LEU A 137 -1.77 -16.21 2.95
N SER A 138 -3.03 -16.22 2.53
CA SER A 138 -3.85 -15.02 2.57
C SER A 138 -3.96 -14.50 4.00
N GLU A 139 -4.04 -13.17 4.17
CA GLU A 139 -4.17 -12.50 5.48
C GLU A 139 -3.01 -12.74 6.46
N LEU A 140 -1.84 -13.19 5.97
CA LEU A 140 -0.70 -13.49 6.81
C LEU A 140 -0.15 -12.23 7.48
N LEU A 141 0.23 -12.35 8.77
CA LEU A 141 0.82 -11.27 9.54
C LEU A 141 2.34 -11.51 9.74
N LEU A 142 3.13 -10.80 8.94
CA LEU A 142 4.60 -10.83 8.98
C LEU A 142 5.12 -9.52 9.55
N LYS A 143 5.84 -9.61 10.67
CA LYS A 143 6.38 -8.43 11.35
C LYS A 143 7.81 -8.65 11.83
N GLY A 144 8.75 -7.90 11.27
CA GLY A 144 10.16 -7.98 11.66
C GLY A 144 10.80 -9.31 11.27
N ASN A 145 10.37 -9.90 10.15
CA ASN A 145 10.83 -11.20 9.70
C ASN A 145 12.09 -11.13 8.85
N ASN A 146 12.87 -12.21 8.85
CA ASN A 146 13.90 -12.44 7.84
C ASN A 146 13.38 -13.44 6.81
N ILE A 147 12.93 -12.93 5.66
CA ILE A 147 12.32 -13.68 4.55
C ILE A 147 13.27 -13.52 3.36
N ASP A 148 14.43 -14.16 3.45
CA ASP A 148 15.45 -14.06 2.41
C ASP A 148 15.53 -15.37 1.64
N SER A 149 15.60 -15.27 0.31
CA SER A 149 15.73 -16.38 -0.62
C SER A 149 14.61 -17.42 -0.55
N CYS A 150 13.37 -17.01 -0.23
CA CYS A 150 12.21 -17.90 -0.19
C CYS A 150 11.52 -18.03 -1.55
N ASP A 151 10.81 -19.14 -1.74
CA ASP A 151 9.98 -19.36 -2.93
C ASP A 151 8.49 -19.36 -2.58
N PHE A 152 7.78 -18.35 -3.06
CA PHE A 152 6.34 -18.15 -2.94
C PHE A 152 5.61 -18.39 -4.27
N SER A 153 6.23 -19.08 -5.24
CA SER A 153 5.64 -19.28 -6.56
C SER A 153 4.26 -19.93 -6.49
N ASN A 154 3.31 -19.40 -7.26
CA ASN A 154 1.93 -19.88 -7.32
C ASN A 154 1.16 -19.84 -5.98
N SER A 155 1.65 -19.10 -4.99
CA SER A 155 0.97 -18.95 -3.70
C SER A 155 -0.08 -17.84 -3.74
N ASP A 156 -0.99 -17.86 -2.77
CA ASP A 156 -1.86 -16.73 -2.46
C ASP A 156 -1.35 -16.05 -1.18
N ILE A 157 -1.00 -14.78 -1.26
CA ILE A 157 -0.53 -13.93 -0.16
C ILE A 157 -1.43 -12.68 -0.05
N SER A 158 -2.62 -12.73 -0.66
CA SER A 158 -3.55 -11.61 -0.72
C SER A 158 -3.94 -11.13 0.69
N ASN A 159 -4.17 -9.83 0.85
CA ASN A 159 -4.55 -9.19 2.13
C ASN A 159 -3.51 -9.34 3.26
N SER A 160 -2.31 -9.85 2.99
CA SER A 160 -1.28 -10.00 4.00
C SER A 160 -0.66 -8.68 4.42
N GLN A 161 -0.21 -8.59 5.67
CA GLN A 161 0.50 -7.44 6.21
C GLN A 161 1.96 -7.79 6.48
N ILE A 162 2.86 -7.12 5.77
CA ILE A 162 4.30 -7.36 5.81
C ILE A 162 5.00 -6.09 6.28
N GLN A 163 5.27 -6.03 7.59
CA GLN A 163 5.78 -4.85 8.27
C GLN A 163 7.21 -5.02 8.77
N GLY A 164 8.11 -4.14 8.33
CA GLY A 164 9.48 -4.10 8.86
C GLY A 164 10.26 -5.39 8.60
N SER A 165 9.89 -6.14 7.58
CA SER A 165 10.50 -7.42 7.23
C SER A 165 11.57 -7.23 6.15
N ASN A 166 12.55 -8.13 6.15
CA ASN A 166 13.59 -8.21 5.15
C ASN A 166 13.16 -9.21 4.07
N LEU A 167 12.86 -8.71 2.87
CA LEU A 167 12.50 -9.51 1.70
C LEU A 167 13.57 -9.36 0.64
N VAL A 168 14.53 -10.29 0.60
CA VAL A 168 15.64 -10.24 -0.35
C VAL A 168 15.67 -11.53 -1.15
N ASN A 169 15.90 -11.44 -2.46
CA ASN A 169 16.02 -12.60 -3.36
C ASN A 169 14.81 -13.55 -3.35
N ASN A 170 13.60 -13.06 -3.06
CA ASN A 170 12.41 -13.92 -3.03
C ASN A 170 11.80 -14.08 -4.41
N ILE A 171 11.13 -15.21 -4.61
CA ILE A 171 10.40 -15.54 -5.84
C ILE A 171 8.90 -15.50 -5.56
N PHE A 172 8.16 -14.65 -6.26
CA PHE A 172 6.70 -14.49 -6.18
C PHE A 172 6.02 -14.79 -7.53
N LYS A 173 6.66 -15.57 -8.41
CA LYS A 173 6.14 -15.84 -9.76
C LYS A 173 4.74 -16.41 -9.74
N ASN A 174 3.86 -15.82 -10.56
CA ASN A 174 2.47 -16.24 -10.71
C ASN A 174 1.70 -16.34 -9.38
N SER A 175 2.12 -15.62 -8.33
CA SER A 175 1.40 -15.57 -7.07
C SER A 175 0.34 -14.46 -7.08
N SER A 176 -0.52 -14.45 -6.05
CA SER A 176 -1.41 -13.33 -5.76
C SER A 176 -0.92 -12.58 -4.53
N LEU A 177 -0.69 -11.28 -4.66
CA LEU A 177 -0.45 -10.31 -3.59
C LEU A 177 -1.53 -9.22 -3.60
N LYS A 178 -2.74 -9.57 -4.05
CA LYS A 178 -3.86 -8.65 -4.13
C LYS A 178 -4.11 -8.01 -2.76
N GLU A 179 -4.22 -6.69 -2.72
CA GLU A 179 -4.53 -5.92 -1.51
C GLU A 179 -3.52 -6.14 -0.35
N ALA A 180 -2.33 -6.68 -0.63
CA ALA A 180 -1.29 -6.85 0.38
C ALA A 180 -0.69 -5.48 0.79
N GLU A 181 -0.25 -5.38 2.04
CA GLU A 181 0.40 -4.18 2.57
C GLU A 181 1.85 -4.47 2.93
N PHE A 182 2.76 -3.71 2.33
CA PHE A 182 4.17 -3.67 2.73
C PHE A 182 4.44 -2.33 3.39
N SER A 183 4.80 -2.34 4.67
CA SER A 183 5.13 -1.11 5.39
C SER A 183 6.52 -1.17 6.02
N LYS A 184 7.38 -0.21 5.69
CA LYS A 184 8.76 -0.13 6.22
C LYS A 184 9.59 -1.39 5.99
N SER A 185 9.25 -2.17 4.97
CA SER A 185 9.95 -3.40 4.62
C SER A 185 11.06 -3.10 3.63
N TYR A 186 12.09 -3.95 3.61
CA TYR A 186 13.19 -3.90 2.66
C TYR A 186 12.94 -4.95 1.58
N ILE A 187 12.90 -4.57 0.29
CA ILE A 187 12.47 -5.44 -0.80
C ILE A 187 13.51 -5.42 -1.93
N GLU A 188 14.49 -6.30 -1.92
CA GLU A 188 15.59 -6.24 -2.89
C GLU A 188 15.66 -7.51 -3.74
N ASN A 189 15.95 -7.37 -5.04
CA ASN A 189 16.20 -8.48 -5.95
C ASN A 189 15.07 -9.54 -5.95
N CYS A 190 13.83 -9.12 -5.74
CA CYS A 190 12.68 -10.01 -5.72
C CYS A 190 12.06 -10.15 -7.13
N ASP A 191 11.57 -11.34 -7.44
CA ASP A 191 10.94 -11.66 -8.71
C ASP A 191 9.41 -11.71 -8.54
N PHE A 192 8.74 -10.64 -8.93
CA PHE A 192 7.28 -10.49 -8.99
C PHE A 192 6.74 -10.65 -10.43
N SER A 193 7.46 -11.37 -11.30
CA SER A 193 7.02 -11.52 -12.69
C SER A 193 5.72 -12.35 -12.77
N GLY A 194 4.76 -11.85 -13.55
CA GLY A 194 3.43 -12.46 -13.71
C GLY A 194 2.55 -12.42 -12.46
N THR A 195 2.93 -11.69 -11.42
CA THR A 195 2.19 -11.61 -10.15
C THR A 195 0.98 -10.69 -10.25
N ASN A 196 -0.11 -11.04 -9.55
CA ASN A 196 -1.22 -10.12 -9.31
C ASN A 196 -0.94 -9.27 -8.05
N LEU A 197 -0.59 -8.00 -8.23
CA LEU A 197 -0.33 -7.00 -7.20
C LEU A 197 -1.45 -5.94 -7.14
N THR A 198 -2.65 -6.25 -7.64
CA THR A 198 -3.75 -5.27 -7.68
C THR A 198 -4.11 -4.79 -6.27
N GLY A 199 -4.22 -3.47 -6.09
CA GLY A 199 -4.54 -2.89 -4.79
C GLY A 199 -3.41 -2.93 -3.76
N VAL A 200 -2.18 -3.27 -4.14
CA VAL A 200 -1.06 -3.35 -3.18
C VAL A 200 -0.74 -1.97 -2.60
N ASN A 201 -0.40 -1.94 -1.32
CA ASN A 201 0.04 -0.73 -0.63
C ASN A 201 1.52 -0.85 -0.23
N LEU A 202 2.40 -0.11 -0.91
CA LEU A 202 3.83 -0.01 -0.59
C LEU A 202 4.10 1.32 0.13
N VAL A 203 4.14 1.30 1.47
CA VAL A 203 4.22 2.51 2.29
C VAL A 203 5.54 2.60 3.05
N LYS A 204 6.34 3.64 2.73
CA LYS A 204 7.66 3.85 3.33
C LYS A 204 8.53 2.61 3.21
N SER A 205 8.31 1.82 2.18
CA SER A 205 9.10 0.61 1.92
C SER A 205 10.39 1.08 1.29
N ASN A 206 11.46 0.77 2.00
CA ASN A 206 12.79 1.21 1.62
C ASN A 206 13.26 0.24 0.54
N TYR A 207 13.36 0.76 -0.69
CA TYR A 207 14.05 0.11 -1.81
C TYR A 207 13.35 -1.16 -2.26
N ALA A 208 12.34 -1.03 -3.12
CA ALA A 208 11.95 -2.08 -4.07
C ALA A 208 12.92 -2.03 -5.26
N ASP A 209 14.19 -2.32 -4.95
CA ASP A 209 15.34 -2.14 -5.84
C ASP A 209 15.67 -3.44 -6.56
N SER A 210 16.04 -3.31 -7.83
CA SER A 210 16.43 -4.44 -8.69
C SER A 210 15.39 -5.57 -8.74
N CYS A 211 14.11 -5.23 -8.57
CA CYS A 211 13.02 -6.19 -8.59
C CYS A 211 12.46 -6.33 -10.01
N ASP A 212 11.94 -7.51 -10.33
CA ASP A 212 11.28 -7.79 -11.61
C ASP A 212 9.76 -7.83 -11.41
N PHE A 213 9.05 -6.87 -11.99
CA PHE A 213 7.59 -6.78 -12.04
C PHE A 213 7.05 -7.06 -13.46
N SER A 214 7.84 -7.68 -14.34
CA SER A 214 7.44 -7.90 -15.73
C SER A 214 6.15 -8.70 -15.84
N ASN A 215 5.24 -8.28 -16.72
CA ASN A 215 3.93 -8.92 -16.93
C ASN A 215 3.04 -8.99 -15.68
N SER A 216 3.32 -8.22 -14.64
CA SER A 216 2.48 -8.16 -13.44
C SER A 216 1.34 -7.16 -13.61
N ASP A 217 0.33 -7.28 -12.74
CA ASP A 217 -0.75 -6.29 -12.60
C ASP A 217 -0.66 -5.59 -11.25
N ILE A 218 -0.28 -4.32 -11.25
CA ILE A 218 -0.16 -3.45 -10.06
C ILE A 218 -1.27 -2.40 -10.07
N SER A 219 -2.37 -2.62 -10.80
CA SER A 219 -3.45 -1.64 -10.94
C SER A 219 -4.14 -1.33 -9.60
N ASN A 220 -4.66 -0.11 -9.46
CA ASN A 220 -5.35 0.41 -8.28
C ASN A 220 -4.51 0.41 -6.98
N SER A 221 -3.19 0.50 -7.12
CA SER A 221 -2.24 0.37 -6.01
C SER A 221 -1.73 1.72 -5.53
N HIS A 222 -1.17 1.75 -4.31
CA HIS A 222 -0.57 2.95 -3.73
C HIS A 222 0.90 2.72 -3.38
N ILE A 223 1.78 3.49 -4.00
CA ILE A 223 3.22 3.45 -3.79
C ILE A 223 3.65 4.77 -3.16
N LEU A 224 3.69 4.78 -1.83
CA LEU A 224 3.75 5.98 -1.01
C LEU A 224 5.08 6.10 -0.26
N SER A 225 5.85 7.15 -0.54
CA SER A 225 7.13 7.44 0.10
C SER A 225 8.13 6.28 -0.02
N SER A 226 8.14 5.61 -1.17
CA SER A 226 8.92 4.39 -1.41
C SER A 226 9.98 4.61 -2.49
N GLY A 227 11.08 3.87 -2.41
CA GLY A 227 12.14 3.87 -3.41
C GLY A 227 11.95 2.73 -4.40
N LEU A 228 12.07 3.03 -5.69
CA LEU A 228 12.08 2.08 -6.80
C LEU A 228 13.29 2.39 -7.66
N ALA A 229 14.37 1.61 -7.52
CA ALA A 229 15.57 1.78 -8.32
C ALA A 229 15.93 0.54 -9.13
N ASN A 230 16.27 0.73 -10.40
CA ASN A 230 16.77 -0.33 -11.29
C ASN A 230 15.82 -1.54 -11.43
N SER A 231 14.52 -1.33 -11.21
CA SER A 231 13.51 -2.38 -11.28
C SER A 231 12.87 -2.45 -12.67
N ILE A 232 12.37 -3.62 -13.04
CA ILE A 232 11.81 -3.90 -14.37
C ILE A 232 10.28 -3.94 -14.25
N PHE A 233 9.58 -3.13 -15.03
CA PHE A 233 8.12 -3.06 -15.14
C PHE A 233 7.67 -3.31 -16.57
N LYS A 234 8.41 -4.14 -17.31
CA LYS A 234 8.13 -4.40 -18.72
C LYS A 234 6.77 -5.06 -18.90
N ASN A 235 5.93 -4.53 -19.79
CA ASN A 235 4.57 -5.03 -20.02
C ASN A 235 3.72 -5.12 -18.72
N CYS A 236 4.00 -4.24 -17.76
CA CYS A 236 3.28 -4.17 -16.49
C CYS A 236 2.00 -3.33 -16.62
N LEU A 237 0.92 -3.76 -15.95
CA LEU A 237 -0.32 -2.98 -15.85
C LEU A 237 -0.27 -2.11 -14.58
N LEU A 238 -0.22 -0.79 -14.75
CA LEU A 238 -0.16 0.18 -13.65
C LEU A 238 -1.45 0.99 -13.56
N LYS A 239 -2.59 0.45 -14.02
CA LYS A 239 -3.78 1.30 -14.22
C LYS A 239 -4.27 1.88 -12.90
N GLU A 240 -4.56 3.19 -12.88
CA GLU A 240 -5.06 3.89 -11.70
C GLU A 240 -4.14 3.73 -10.45
N THR A 241 -2.84 3.53 -10.65
CA THR A 241 -1.85 3.44 -9.57
C THR A 241 -1.38 4.84 -9.15
N GLU A 242 -1.25 5.07 -7.85
CA GLU A 242 -0.71 6.32 -7.28
C GLU A 242 0.74 6.14 -6.83
N PHE A 243 1.61 7.03 -7.28
CA PHE A 243 2.97 7.19 -6.78
C PHE A 243 3.11 8.53 -6.05
N LEU A 244 3.07 8.52 -4.72
CA LEU A 244 3.17 9.74 -3.91
C LEU A 244 4.50 9.81 -3.17
N LYS A 245 5.26 10.88 -3.37
CA LYS A 245 6.56 11.11 -2.71
C LYS A 245 7.56 9.98 -2.91
N SER A 246 7.44 9.28 -4.04
CA SER A 246 8.24 8.11 -4.35
C SER A 246 9.42 8.46 -5.25
N TYR A 247 10.52 7.72 -5.09
CA TYR A 247 11.76 7.92 -5.82
C TYR A 247 11.90 6.83 -6.88
N ILE A 248 11.62 7.16 -8.14
CA ILE A 248 11.63 6.20 -9.25
C ILE A 248 12.84 6.50 -10.13
N LYS A 249 13.81 5.59 -10.17
CA LYS A 249 15.06 5.80 -10.89
C LYS A 249 15.56 4.57 -11.63
N GLY A 250 16.03 4.74 -12.87
CA GLY A 250 16.71 3.68 -13.60
C GLY A 250 15.84 2.47 -13.90
N CYS A 251 14.52 2.60 -13.77
CA CYS A 251 13.58 1.52 -14.00
C CYS A 251 13.28 1.37 -15.50
N ASP A 252 12.91 0.17 -15.92
CA ASP A 252 12.44 -0.10 -17.28
C ASP A 252 10.92 -0.22 -17.30
N PHE A 253 10.24 0.74 -17.93
CA PHE A 253 8.78 0.77 -18.11
C PHE A 253 8.37 0.50 -19.56
N SER A 254 9.21 -0.18 -20.34
CA SER A 254 8.87 -0.53 -21.72
C SER A 254 7.56 -1.32 -21.79
N GLU A 255 6.67 -0.95 -22.71
CA GLU A 255 5.37 -1.57 -22.92
C GLU A 255 4.42 -1.48 -21.69
N ALA A 256 4.75 -0.68 -20.67
CA ALA A 256 3.91 -0.53 -19.48
C ALA A 256 2.66 0.31 -19.78
N ASN A 257 1.58 0.02 -19.05
CA ASN A 257 0.32 0.74 -19.17
C ASN A 257 0.09 1.72 -18.03
N PHE A 258 0.25 3.01 -18.30
CA PHE A 258 0.08 4.10 -17.32
C PHE A 258 -1.32 4.71 -17.32
N THR A 259 -2.35 3.99 -17.78
CA THR A 259 -3.70 4.55 -17.87
C THR A 259 -4.22 4.97 -16.50
N GLY A 260 -4.50 6.27 -16.30
CA GLY A 260 -4.98 6.81 -15.03
C GLY A 260 -3.92 6.92 -13.93
N VAL A 261 -2.65 6.69 -14.22
CA VAL A 261 -1.59 6.78 -13.20
C VAL A 261 -1.39 8.22 -12.75
N GLU A 262 -1.22 8.40 -11.43
CA GLU A 262 -0.82 9.67 -10.83
C GLU A 262 0.56 9.57 -10.20
N PHE A 263 1.49 10.41 -10.68
CA PHE A 263 2.79 10.63 -10.04
C PHE A 263 2.78 11.98 -9.32
N LYS A 264 3.05 11.99 -8.02
CA LYS A 264 2.93 13.20 -7.20
C LYS A 264 4.09 13.42 -6.23
N SER A 265 4.64 14.63 -6.25
CA SER A 265 5.64 15.15 -5.30
C SER A 265 6.88 14.23 -5.12
N GLY A 266 7.36 13.62 -6.21
CA GLY A 266 8.46 12.65 -6.21
C GLY A 266 9.45 12.86 -7.36
N THR A 267 10.18 11.81 -7.71
CA THR A 267 11.16 11.86 -8.82
C THR A 267 10.94 10.75 -9.85
N PHE A 268 11.22 11.05 -11.10
CA PHE A 268 11.17 10.12 -12.23
C PHE A 268 12.43 10.31 -13.09
N LEU A 269 13.47 9.54 -12.80
CA LEU A 269 14.85 9.83 -13.24
C LEU A 269 15.45 8.67 -14.02
N LYS A 270 15.99 8.93 -15.23
CA LYS A 270 16.75 7.93 -16.01
C LYS A 270 15.99 6.63 -16.25
N ASN A 271 14.66 6.69 -16.32
CA ASN A 271 13.84 5.52 -16.59
C ASN A 271 13.78 5.28 -18.10
N THR A 272 13.83 4.02 -18.51
CA THR A 272 13.59 3.60 -19.88
C THR A 272 12.09 3.53 -20.12
N ILE A 273 11.64 4.15 -21.20
CA ILE A 273 10.25 4.13 -21.65
C ILE A 273 10.30 3.89 -23.15
N GLU A 274 9.74 2.76 -23.58
CA GLU A 274 9.55 2.45 -24.98
C GLU A 274 8.15 1.87 -25.16
N ASN A 275 7.37 2.37 -26.12
CA ASN A 275 6.04 1.83 -26.43
C ASN A 275 5.07 1.80 -25.21
N ALA A 276 5.22 2.72 -24.27
CA ALA A 276 4.32 2.80 -23.12
C ALA A 276 2.97 3.41 -23.51
N VAL A 277 1.92 3.02 -22.78
CA VAL A 277 0.56 3.57 -22.97
C VAL A 277 0.34 4.74 -22.02
N TRP A 278 0.10 5.92 -22.59
CA TRP A 278 -0.15 7.16 -21.85
C TRP A 278 -1.59 7.62 -22.06
N ASN A 279 -2.46 7.38 -21.08
CA ASN A 279 -3.85 7.80 -21.15
C ASN A 279 -4.33 8.26 -19.77
N ARG A 280 -4.82 9.49 -19.63
CA ARG A 280 -5.21 10.06 -18.33
C ARG A 280 -4.09 10.02 -17.28
N THR A 281 -2.83 10.00 -17.71
CA THR A 281 -1.66 9.97 -16.81
C THR A 281 -1.31 11.38 -16.34
N SER A 282 -1.07 11.54 -15.04
CA SER A 282 -0.71 12.83 -14.44
C SER A 282 0.67 12.79 -13.76
N PHE A 283 1.42 13.89 -13.92
CA PHE A 283 2.65 14.18 -13.21
C PHE A 283 2.47 15.53 -12.50
N ILE A 284 2.53 15.52 -11.18
CA ILE A 284 2.23 16.68 -10.34
C ILE A 284 3.40 16.90 -9.38
N GLU A 285 4.01 18.07 -9.39
CA GLU A 285 5.16 18.40 -8.52
C GLU A 285 6.32 17.41 -8.66
N MET A 286 6.52 16.86 -9.86
CA MET A 286 7.54 15.85 -10.13
C MET A 286 8.86 16.49 -10.57
N GLN A 287 9.97 15.89 -10.14
CA GLN A 287 11.26 16.06 -10.79
C GLN A 287 11.44 15.00 -11.88
N ILE A 288 11.59 15.43 -13.12
CA ILE A 288 11.73 14.56 -14.29
C ILE A 288 13.07 14.85 -14.96
N ASP A 289 14.00 13.89 -14.87
CA ASP A 289 15.37 14.06 -15.37
C ASP A 289 15.80 12.88 -16.24
N ASP A 290 16.52 13.19 -17.34
CA ASP A 290 17.09 12.17 -18.23
C ASP A 290 16.04 11.20 -18.79
N ILE A 291 14.91 11.74 -19.27
CA ILE A 291 13.81 10.95 -19.81
C ILE A 291 13.62 11.25 -21.29
N VAL A 292 13.42 10.18 -22.07
CA VAL A 292 12.87 10.24 -23.41
C VAL A 292 11.46 9.67 -23.35
N PHE A 293 10.47 10.50 -23.63
CA PHE A 293 9.09 10.07 -23.80
C PHE A 293 8.83 9.77 -25.27
N ASP A 294 8.12 8.68 -25.55
CA ASP A 294 7.63 8.30 -26.86
C ASP A 294 6.14 7.92 -26.82
N GLY A 295 5.56 7.69 -28.00
CA GLY A 295 4.20 7.19 -28.13
C GLY A 295 3.11 8.26 -28.11
N THR A 296 1.86 7.83 -27.89
CA THR A 296 0.70 8.72 -27.89
C THR A 296 0.26 9.04 -26.46
N PHE A 297 0.18 10.33 -26.15
CA PHE A 297 -0.34 10.87 -24.90
C PHE A 297 -1.77 11.35 -25.13
N GLU A 298 -2.72 10.73 -24.44
CA GLU A 298 -4.14 11.12 -24.48
C GLU A 298 -4.61 11.58 -23.11
N ASN A 299 -5.09 12.82 -23.00
CA ASN A 299 -5.60 13.37 -21.74
C ASN A 299 -4.56 13.40 -20.61
N CYS A 300 -3.29 13.60 -20.96
CA CYS A 300 -2.20 13.60 -19.99
C CYS A 300 -1.94 15.00 -19.42
N TYR A 301 -1.34 15.05 -18.24
CA TYR A 301 -1.22 16.29 -17.50
C TYR A 301 0.09 16.39 -16.73
N PHE A 302 0.80 17.50 -16.91
CA PHE A 302 2.02 17.84 -16.17
C PHE A 302 1.79 19.16 -15.44
N GLU A 303 1.92 19.19 -14.12
CA GLU A 303 1.76 20.40 -13.30
C GLU A 303 2.91 20.58 -12.32
N ASN A 304 3.43 21.80 -12.23
CA ASN A 304 4.49 22.19 -11.29
C ASN A 304 5.71 21.26 -11.34
N CYS A 305 6.02 20.72 -12.52
CA CYS A 305 7.12 19.79 -12.73
C CYS A 305 8.41 20.52 -13.09
N SER A 306 9.53 19.91 -12.73
CA SER A 306 10.86 20.32 -13.21
C SER A 306 11.36 19.33 -14.25
N PHE A 307 11.92 19.88 -15.34
CA PHE A 307 12.42 19.10 -16.47
C PHE A 307 13.91 19.36 -16.67
N ASN A 308 14.70 18.29 -16.69
CA ASN A 308 16.14 18.36 -16.90
C ASN A 308 16.58 17.28 -17.89
N ARG A 309 17.04 17.67 -19.08
CA ARG A 309 17.38 16.72 -20.16
C ARG A 309 16.21 15.79 -20.50
N VAL A 310 15.03 16.39 -20.71
CA VAL A 310 13.80 15.68 -21.09
C VAL A 310 13.51 15.93 -22.57
N THR A 311 13.19 14.86 -23.29
CA THR A 311 12.84 14.88 -24.70
C THR A 311 11.51 14.16 -24.90
N PHE A 312 10.59 14.77 -25.64
CA PHE A 312 9.48 14.06 -26.29
C PHE A 312 9.93 13.78 -27.73
N GLN A 313 9.89 12.52 -28.12
CA GLN A 313 10.34 12.09 -29.44
C GLN A 313 9.27 11.22 -30.09
N ASN A 314 9.01 11.44 -31.40
CA ASN A 314 8.01 10.68 -32.16
C ASN A 314 6.65 10.61 -31.43
N SER A 315 6.32 11.67 -30.68
CA SER A 315 5.21 11.64 -29.73
C SER A 315 4.00 12.37 -30.29
N THR A 316 2.82 11.78 -30.13
CA THR A 316 1.54 12.46 -30.41
C THR A 316 0.93 12.93 -29.11
N LEU A 317 0.74 14.24 -28.94
CA LEU A 317 0.18 14.83 -27.71
C LEU A 317 -1.23 15.36 -27.98
N ARG A 318 -2.23 14.63 -27.47
CA ARG A 318 -3.66 14.97 -27.57
C ARG A 318 -4.22 15.30 -26.20
N ASN A 319 -4.88 16.44 -26.10
CA ASN A 319 -5.44 16.96 -24.86
C ASN A 319 -4.41 16.88 -23.70
N THR A 320 -3.16 17.27 -23.99
CA THR A 320 -2.03 17.12 -23.06
C THR A 320 -1.57 18.49 -22.59
N PHE A 321 -1.57 18.72 -21.27
CA PHE A 321 -1.32 20.05 -20.72
C PHE A 321 -0.07 20.12 -19.84
N PHE A 322 0.60 21.27 -19.91
CA PHE A 322 1.79 21.59 -19.13
C PHE A 322 1.55 22.85 -18.31
N LYS A 323 0.88 22.72 -17.16
CA LYS A 323 0.52 23.85 -16.31
C LYS A 323 1.69 24.24 -15.40
N ASN A 324 1.97 25.53 -15.30
CA ASN A 324 3.01 26.10 -14.43
C ASN A 324 4.42 25.51 -14.65
N ASN A 325 4.70 25.04 -15.87
CA ASN A 325 5.98 24.44 -16.22
C ASN A 325 6.85 25.40 -17.02
N ASN A 326 8.17 25.29 -16.86
CA ASN A 326 9.14 25.94 -17.73
C ASN A 326 9.63 24.95 -18.79
N LEU A 327 9.20 25.14 -20.04
CA LEU A 327 9.46 24.19 -21.12
C LEU A 327 10.67 24.54 -21.98
N LYS A 328 11.40 25.63 -21.68
CA LYS A 328 12.54 26.11 -22.50
C LYS A 328 13.65 25.08 -22.72
N LYS A 329 13.78 24.11 -21.82
CA LYS A 329 14.83 23.08 -21.86
C LYS A 329 14.28 21.70 -22.26
N VAL A 330 12.99 21.60 -22.55
CA VAL A 330 12.36 20.37 -23.03
C VAL A 330 12.52 20.35 -24.55
N ARG A 331 12.97 19.21 -25.07
CA ARG A 331 13.13 19.00 -26.52
C ARG A 331 11.90 18.29 -27.05
N PHE A 332 11.41 18.73 -28.19
CA PHE A 332 10.35 18.05 -28.95
C PHE A 332 10.93 17.70 -30.33
N ILE A 333 10.90 16.43 -30.70
CA ILE A 333 11.49 15.92 -31.93
C ILE A 333 10.45 15.06 -32.64
N ASP A 334 10.07 15.47 -33.86
CA ASP A 334 9.08 14.77 -34.68
C ASP A 334 7.76 14.50 -33.92
N CYS A 335 7.30 15.51 -33.17
CA CYS A 335 6.07 15.43 -32.41
C CYS A 335 4.88 15.98 -33.19
N GLU A 336 3.70 15.49 -32.86
CA GLU A 336 2.42 15.99 -33.38
C GLU A 336 1.51 16.38 -32.21
N THR A 337 0.75 17.48 -32.35
CA THR A 337 -0.15 17.93 -31.28
C THR A 337 -1.49 18.44 -31.81
N ASP A 338 -2.52 18.36 -30.97
CA ASP A 338 -3.74 19.13 -31.25
C ASP A 338 -3.50 20.64 -31.05
N ARG A 339 -4.40 21.46 -31.59
CA ARG A 339 -4.27 22.92 -31.57
C ARG A 339 -4.24 23.51 -30.16
N MET A 340 -5.00 22.94 -29.22
CA MET A 340 -5.03 23.45 -27.86
C MET A 340 -3.71 23.15 -27.15
N THR A 341 -3.25 21.90 -27.22
CA THR A 341 -1.94 21.46 -26.69
C THR A 341 -0.80 22.33 -27.27
N TYR A 342 -0.81 22.61 -28.57
CA TYR A 342 0.17 23.48 -29.22
C TYR A 342 0.24 24.90 -28.60
N GLU A 343 -0.91 25.55 -28.37
CA GLU A 343 -0.94 26.88 -27.77
C GLU A 343 -0.45 26.87 -26.31
N PHE A 344 -0.72 25.80 -25.55
CA PHE A 344 -0.16 25.64 -24.20
C PHE A 344 1.37 25.53 -24.22
N LEU A 345 1.93 24.72 -25.12
CA LEU A 345 3.38 24.58 -25.29
C LEU A 345 4.03 25.92 -25.65
N LYS A 346 3.42 26.67 -26.56
CA LYS A 346 3.85 28.02 -26.95
C LYS A 346 3.87 28.99 -25.77
N ASN A 347 2.80 29.02 -24.97
CA ASN A 347 2.71 29.84 -23.77
C ASN A 347 3.75 29.43 -22.70
N GLY A 348 4.05 28.14 -22.61
CA GLY A 348 5.13 27.57 -21.78
C GLY A 348 6.55 27.86 -22.28
N LYS A 349 6.70 28.60 -23.39
CA LYS A 349 7.97 28.95 -24.04
C LYS A 349 8.78 27.73 -24.50
N ALA A 350 8.09 26.67 -24.93
CA ALA A 350 8.71 25.52 -25.59
C ALA A 350 9.30 25.91 -26.95
N ASP A 351 10.34 25.20 -27.39
CA ASP A 351 10.77 25.21 -28.80
C ASP A 351 9.81 24.35 -29.62
N LEU A 352 9.12 24.96 -30.58
CA LEU A 352 8.07 24.33 -31.38
C LEU A 352 8.58 23.81 -32.73
N THR A 353 9.87 23.96 -33.05
CA THR A 353 10.44 23.61 -34.36
C THR A 353 10.25 22.15 -34.75
N GLY A 354 10.27 21.23 -33.76
CA GLY A 354 10.03 19.80 -33.94
C GLY A 354 8.57 19.39 -33.78
N ILE A 355 7.61 20.33 -33.80
CA ILE A 355 6.20 20.06 -33.53
C ILE A 355 5.33 20.42 -34.74
N LYS A 356 4.50 19.47 -35.16
CA LYS A 356 3.46 19.65 -36.18
C LYS A 356 2.07 19.64 -35.56
N LEU A 357 1.14 20.37 -36.17
CA LEU A 357 -0.27 20.27 -35.81
C LEU A 357 -0.88 19.03 -36.46
N LEU A 358 -1.70 18.30 -35.70
CA LEU A 358 -2.54 17.23 -36.22
C LEU A 358 -3.52 17.80 -37.27
N ALA A 359 -3.69 17.08 -38.37
CA ALA A 359 -4.71 17.40 -39.36
C ALA A 359 -6.10 17.30 -38.69
N SER A 360 -6.96 18.28 -39.00
CA SER A 360 -8.29 18.46 -38.41
C SER A 360 -9.25 17.33 -38.75
#